data_AF-A0A915KQD2-F1
#
_entry.id   AF-A0A915KQD2-F1
#
_cell.length_a   1.000
_cell.length_b   1.000
_cell.length_c   1.000
_cell.angle_alpha   90.00
_cell.angle_beta   90.00
_cell.angle_gamma   90.00
#
_symmetry.space_group_name_H-M   'P 1'
#
loop_
_entity.id
_entity.type
_entity.pdbx_description
1 polymer ?
#
loop_
_entity_poly.entity_id
_entity_poly.type
_entity_poly.pdbx_seq_one_letter_code
_entity_poly.pdbx_strand_id
1 'polypeptide(L)'
;MVDYGKKLWSPSAVKQFNMPVDYHKWDHIEVSDDEDDTHPNVDTASLFRWRHQARLERMEEAQREKDKFKESVTSHQQKMSEIKQKLASVAIAETDKERLKLELSELEKQEEEFKRKEDELAKKERLQPLNIDTIGREGFSKSRINKIEPAPPNPVDDETKAEEMITELLPASVRRTPVKKPVGVGLL
;
A
#
# COMPACT_ATOMS: atom_id res chain seq x y z
N MET A 1 -66.96 33.52 2.34
CA MET A 1 -65.80 34.14 1.68
C MET A 1 -64.63 34.08 2.64
N VAL A 2 -63.77 33.06 2.57
CA VAL A 2 -62.30 33.15 2.67
C VAL A 2 -61.75 31.82 2.12
N ASP A 3 -61.29 31.85 0.87
CA ASP A 3 -60.53 30.77 0.23
C ASP A 3 -59.13 30.70 0.86
N TYR A 4 -58.83 29.63 1.59
CA TYR A 4 -57.47 29.34 2.03
C TYR A 4 -56.79 28.46 0.99
N GLY A 5 -56.12 29.12 0.05
CA GLY A 5 -55.38 28.50 -1.04
C GLY A 5 -54.35 27.48 -0.55
N LYS A 6 -54.51 26.23 -1.00
CA LYS A 6 -53.53 25.16 -0.93
C LYS A 6 -52.29 25.56 -1.72
N LYS A 7 -51.23 26.05 -1.05
CA LYS A 7 -49.89 26.13 -1.65
C LYS A 7 -49.29 24.72 -1.62
N LEU A 8 -49.49 23.98 -2.71
CA LEU A 8 -48.72 22.79 -3.03
C LEU A 8 -47.27 23.21 -3.23
N TRP A 9 -46.40 22.88 -2.28
CA TRP A 9 -44.96 22.97 -2.47
C TRP A 9 -44.56 21.97 -3.56
N SER A 10 -44.22 22.48 -4.75
CA SER A 10 -43.62 21.68 -5.82
C SER A 10 -42.13 21.46 -5.50
N PRO A 11 -41.66 20.22 -5.32
CA PRO A 11 -40.22 19.95 -5.27
C PRO A 11 -39.67 19.92 -6.70
N SER A 12 -39.70 21.07 -7.40
CA SER A 12 -38.98 21.21 -8.66
C SER A 12 -37.50 21.41 -8.37
N ALA A 13 -36.71 20.43 -8.83
CA ALA A 13 -35.27 20.52 -9.03
C ALA A 13 -34.45 20.82 -7.77
N VAL A 14 -34.32 19.83 -6.88
CA VAL A 14 -33.07 19.72 -6.12
C VAL A 14 -31.98 19.33 -7.13
N LYS A 15 -31.33 20.34 -7.72
CA LYS A 15 -29.98 20.16 -8.28
C LYS A 15 -29.09 19.74 -7.11
N GLN A 16 -28.96 18.44 -6.89
CA GLN A 16 -27.93 17.86 -6.03
C GLN A 16 -26.59 18.17 -6.68
N PHE A 17 -25.96 19.27 -6.30
CA PHE A 17 -24.56 19.51 -6.55
C PHE A 17 -23.90 19.97 -5.26
N ASN A 18 -22.79 19.29 -4.96
CA ASN A 18 -21.77 19.58 -3.96
C ASN A 18 -21.92 18.87 -2.60
N MET A 19 -21.49 17.59 -2.56
CA MET A 19 -20.82 17.07 -1.37
C MET A 19 -19.45 17.77 -1.29
N PRO A 20 -19.16 18.60 -0.27
CA PRO A 20 -17.94 19.42 -0.22
C PRO A 20 -16.66 18.61 0.06
N VAL A 21 -16.75 17.30 0.24
CA VAL A 21 -15.63 16.37 0.41
C VAL A 21 -15.98 15.05 -0.27
N ASP A 22 -15.08 14.57 -1.13
CA ASP A 22 -15.22 13.33 -1.89
C ASP A 22 -14.41 12.20 -1.24
N TYR A 23 -15.11 11.12 -0.88
CA TYR A 23 -14.53 9.89 -0.32
C TYR A 23 -14.66 8.68 -1.26
N HIS A 24 -15.11 8.87 -2.51
CA HIS A 24 -15.35 7.81 -3.51
C HIS A 24 -14.13 6.91 -3.77
N LYS A 25 -12.92 7.39 -3.43
CA LYS A 25 -11.69 6.60 -3.45
C LYS A 25 -11.80 5.31 -2.62
N TRP A 26 -12.59 5.31 -1.55
CA TRP A 26 -12.74 4.19 -0.62
C TRP A 26 -14.02 3.38 -0.82
N ASP A 27 -14.78 3.63 -1.89
CA ASP A 27 -16.04 2.92 -2.14
C ASP A 27 -15.86 1.44 -2.49
N HIS A 28 -14.72 1.09 -3.09
CA HIS A 28 -14.46 -0.26 -3.62
C HIS A 28 -13.27 -0.88 -2.88
N ILE A 29 -13.50 -1.32 -1.64
CA ILE A 29 -12.50 -2.03 -0.83
C ILE A 29 -12.92 -3.51 -0.74
N GLU A 30 -12.01 -4.41 -1.12
CA GLU A 30 -12.17 -5.86 -0.97
C GLU A 30 -11.40 -6.34 0.26
N VAL A 31 -12.14 -6.84 1.25
CA VAL A 31 -11.62 -7.48 2.46
C VAL A 31 -11.90 -8.99 2.36
N SER A 32 -10.85 -9.81 2.30
CA SER A 32 -11.03 -11.28 2.14
C SER A 32 -11.55 -11.99 3.39
N ASP A 33 -11.37 -11.36 4.55
CA ASP A 33 -11.74 -11.82 5.90
C ASP A 33 -12.85 -10.91 6.47
N ASP A 34 -13.84 -10.60 5.63
CA ASP A 34 -14.99 -9.79 6.02
C ASP A 34 -16.00 -10.64 6.80
N GLU A 35 -16.00 -10.50 8.13
CA GLU A 35 -16.87 -11.24 9.04
C GLU A 35 -18.36 -10.89 8.89
N ASP A 36 -18.69 -9.73 8.31
CA ASP A 36 -20.07 -9.30 8.07
C ASP A 36 -20.67 -9.93 6.80
N ASP A 37 -19.84 -10.36 5.85
CA ASP A 37 -20.27 -11.03 4.60
C ASP A 37 -20.18 -12.56 4.74
N THR A 38 -21.02 -13.11 5.64
CA THR A 38 -21.13 -14.54 5.94
C THR A 38 -22.54 -15.07 5.67
N HIS A 39 -22.66 -16.39 5.49
CA HIS A 39 -23.95 -17.05 5.27
C HIS A 39 -24.12 -18.22 6.25
N PRO A 40 -25.30 -18.43 6.88
CA PRO A 40 -25.51 -19.48 7.90
C PRO A 40 -25.17 -20.92 7.50
N ASN A 41 -25.00 -21.18 6.21
CA ASN A 41 -24.71 -22.50 5.65
C ASN A 41 -23.33 -22.61 4.99
N VAL A 42 -22.50 -21.58 5.07
CA VAL A 42 -21.14 -21.57 4.51
C VAL A 42 -20.17 -21.45 5.67
N ASP A 43 -19.16 -22.32 5.72
CA ASP A 43 -18.10 -22.23 6.72
C ASP A 43 -17.20 -21.02 6.43
N THR A 44 -17.25 -20.06 7.34
CA THR A 44 -16.49 -18.81 7.31
C THR A 44 -14.99 -19.07 7.15
N ALA A 45 -14.43 -20.08 7.83
CA ALA A 45 -12.99 -20.31 7.84
C ALA A 45 -12.44 -20.80 6.49
N SER A 46 -13.23 -21.59 5.75
CA SER A 46 -12.86 -22.02 4.40
C SER A 46 -13.18 -20.94 3.36
N LEU A 47 -14.28 -20.20 3.53
CA LEU A 47 -14.66 -19.08 2.65
C LEU A 47 -13.58 -18.00 2.56
N PHE A 48 -13.04 -17.56 3.70
CA PHE A 48 -12.00 -16.52 3.72
C PHE A 48 -10.72 -16.93 3.02
N ARG A 49 -10.29 -18.19 3.23
CA ARG A 49 -9.13 -18.75 2.53
C ARG A 49 -9.36 -18.77 1.03
N TRP A 50 -10.55 -19.17 0.60
CA TRP A 50 -10.89 -19.23 -0.82
C TRP A 50 -10.98 -17.84 -1.45
N ARG A 51 -11.59 -16.86 -0.78
CA ARG A 51 -11.60 -15.44 -1.20
C ARG A 51 -10.18 -14.89 -1.34
N HIS A 52 -9.32 -15.16 -0.36
CA HIS A 52 -7.92 -14.75 -0.41
C HIS A 52 -7.18 -15.38 -1.59
N GLN A 53 -7.36 -16.68 -1.83
CA GLN A 53 -6.76 -17.39 -2.97
C GLN A 53 -7.26 -16.84 -4.31
N ALA A 54 -8.57 -16.68 -4.48
CA ALA A 54 -9.15 -16.13 -5.70
C ALA A 54 -8.67 -14.71 -6.00
N ARG A 55 -8.41 -13.91 -4.95
CA ARG A 55 -7.80 -12.59 -5.08
C ARG A 55 -6.35 -12.66 -5.56
N LEU A 56 -5.53 -13.54 -4.97
CA LEU A 56 -4.15 -13.75 -5.40
C LEU A 56 -4.09 -14.20 -6.86
N GLU A 57 -4.95 -15.13 -7.27
CA GLU A 57 -5.05 -15.62 -8.64
C GLU A 57 -5.42 -14.50 -9.63
N ARG A 58 -6.42 -13.67 -9.30
CA ARG A 58 -6.76 -12.48 -10.12
C ARG A 58 -5.59 -11.51 -10.25
N MET A 59 -4.85 -11.27 -9.17
CA MET A 59 -3.68 -10.38 -9.21
C MET A 59 -2.54 -10.98 -10.05
N GLU A 60 -2.29 -12.29 -9.94
CA GLU A 60 -1.29 -12.98 -10.74
C GLU A 60 -1.66 -12.96 -12.23
N GLU A 61 -2.91 -13.22 -12.57
CA GLU A 61 -3.40 -13.17 -13.95
C GLU A 61 -3.27 -11.77 -14.53
N ALA A 62 -3.70 -10.74 -13.79
CA ALA A 62 -3.57 -9.36 -14.21
C ALA A 62 -2.10 -8.94 -14.39
N GLN A 63 -1.22 -9.39 -13.51
CA GLN A 63 0.22 -9.12 -13.62
C GLN A 63 0.81 -9.82 -14.86
N ARG A 64 0.43 -11.07 -15.11
CA ARG A 64 0.85 -11.82 -16.30
C ARG A 64 0.32 -11.18 -17.60
N GLU A 65 -0.90 -10.65 -17.62
CA GLU A 65 -1.45 -9.88 -18.76
C GLU A 65 -0.61 -8.64 -19.03
N LYS A 66 -0.28 -7.86 -17.98
CA LYS A 66 0.57 -6.67 -18.10
C LYS A 66 1.97 -7.00 -18.61
N ASP A 67 2.59 -8.05 -18.11
CA ASP A 67 3.96 -8.40 -18.49
C ASP A 67 4.03 -8.88 -19.96
N LYS A 68 3.08 -9.71 -20.40
CA LYS A 68 2.95 -10.08 -21.82
C LYS A 68 2.68 -8.87 -22.73
N PHE A 69 1.89 -7.92 -22.25
CA PHE A 69 1.61 -6.69 -22.99
C PHE A 69 2.89 -5.84 -23.13
N LYS A 70 3.67 -5.67 -22.05
CA LYS A 70 4.97 -4.96 -22.09
C LYS A 70 5.96 -5.64 -23.05
N GLU A 71 6.05 -6.97 -23.04
CA GLU A 71 6.88 -7.71 -24.00
C GLU A 71 6.44 -7.43 -25.46
N SER A 72 5.13 -7.40 -25.70
CA SER A 72 4.58 -7.09 -27.02
C SER A 72 4.92 -5.66 -27.46
N VAL A 73 4.76 -4.67 -26.58
CA VAL A 73 5.09 -3.27 -26.86
C VAL A 73 6.59 -3.08 -27.11
N THR A 74 7.44 -3.69 -26.29
CA THR A 74 8.91 -3.57 -26.46
C THR A 74 9.37 -4.20 -27.78
N SER A 75 8.86 -5.38 -28.15
CA SER A 75 9.17 -6.00 -29.45
C SER A 75 8.66 -5.17 -30.63
N HIS A 76 7.49 -4.54 -30.50
CA HIS A 76 6.95 -3.63 -31.51
C HIS A 76 7.80 -2.37 -31.67
N GLN A 77 8.21 -1.74 -30.56
CA GLN A 77 9.12 -0.59 -30.57
C GLN A 77 10.47 -0.90 -31.21
N GLN A 78 11.02 -2.09 -30.94
CA GLN A 78 12.25 -2.56 -31.59
C GLN A 78 12.09 -2.62 -33.12
N LYS A 79 11.04 -3.28 -33.62
CA LYS A 79 10.73 -3.36 -35.06
C LYS A 79 10.56 -1.98 -35.69
N MET A 80 9.83 -1.09 -35.01
CA MET A 80 9.65 0.30 -35.45
C MET A 80 10.99 1.04 -35.56
N SER A 81 11.87 0.88 -34.58
CA SER A 81 13.19 1.49 -34.60
C SER A 81 14.07 0.95 -35.72
N GLU A 82 14.04 -0.37 -35.97
CA GLU A 82 14.79 -1.01 -37.05
C GLU A 82 14.34 -0.53 -38.42
N ILE A 83 13.04 -0.41 -38.67
CA ILE A 83 12.50 0.06 -39.96
C ILE A 83 12.84 1.54 -40.17
N LYS A 84 12.74 2.37 -39.13
CA LYS A 84 13.16 3.77 -39.18
C LYS A 84 14.66 3.90 -39.48
N GLN A 85 15.51 3.07 -38.86
CA GLN A 85 16.94 3.04 -39.15
C GLN A 85 17.24 2.58 -40.58
N LYS A 86 16.55 1.54 -41.06
CA LYS A 86 16.65 1.09 -42.45
C LYS A 86 16.29 2.23 -43.38
N LEU A 87 15.13 2.88 -43.23
CA LEU A 87 14.72 4.01 -44.07
C LEU A 87 15.69 5.20 -44.07
N ALA A 88 16.42 5.43 -42.98
CA ALA A 88 17.45 6.47 -42.89
C ALA A 88 18.74 6.11 -43.64
N SER A 89 18.99 4.83 -43.92
CA SER A 89 20.17 4.38 -44.66
C SER A 89 20.03 4.67 -46.17
N VAL A 90 21.07 5.27 -46.77
CA VAL A 90 21.05 5.80 -48.14
C VAL A 90 21.11 4.68 -49.21
N ALA A 91 21.45 3.44 -48.84
CA ALA A 91 21.76 2.35 -49.76
C ALA A 91 20.56 1.43 -50.13
N ILE A 92 19.32 1.92 -50.06
CA ILE A 92 18.11 1.08 -50.27
C ILE A 92 17.51 1.29 -51.66
N ALA A 93 17.14 0.20 -52.33
CA ALA A 93 16.42 0.21 -53.59
C ALA A 93 15.06 0.94 -53.46
N GLU A 94 14.64 1.67 -54.48
CA GLU A 94 13.41 2.49 -54.44
C GLU A 94 12.15 1.64 -54.13
N THR A 95 12.08 0.43 -54.67
CA THR A 95 11.02 -0.55 -54.38
C THR A 95 10.97 -1.00 -52.92
N ASP A 96 12.12 -1.12 -52.26
CA ASP A 96 12.20 -1.55 -50.87
C ASP A 96 11.85 -0.39 -49.92
N LYS A 97 12.15 0.86 -50.30
CA LYS A 97 11.68 2.04 -49.56
C LYS A 97 10.16 2.12 -49.52
N GLU A 98 9.47 1.84 -50.62
CA GLU A 98 8.00 1.82 -50.66
C GLU A 98 7.40 0.74 -49.76
N ARG A 99 8.00 -0.47 -49.77
CA ARG A 99 7.58 -1.57 -48.89
C ARG A 99 7.78 -1.23 -47.41
N LEU A 100 8.93 -0.66 -47.05
CA LEU A 100 9.23 -0.25 -45.68
C LEU A 100 8.34 0.90 -45.19
N LYS A 101 7.95 1.84 -46.07
CA LYS A 101 6.96 2.89 -45.73
C LYS A 101 5.58 2.32 -45.45
N LEU A 102 5.16 1.31 -46.21
CA LEU A 102 3.87 0.65 -46.01
C LEU A 102 3.87 -0.18 -44.72
N GLU A 103 4.97 -0.87 -44.42
CA GLU A 103 5.17 -1.59 -43.15
C GLU A 103 5.19 -0.63 -41.95
N LEU A 104 5.84 0.54 -42.07
CA LEU A 104 5.83 1.58 -41.04
C LEU A 104 4.41 2.10 -40.80
N SER A 105 3.65 2.38 -41.86
CA SER A 105 2.24 2.81 -41.73
C SER A 105 1.36 1.75 -41.06
N GLU A 106 1.61 0.47 -41.30
CA GLU A 106 0.88 -0.62 -40.63
C GLU A 106 1.27 -0.74 -39.15
N LEU A 107 2.56 -0.57 -38.84
CA LEU A 107 3.02 -0.54 -37.45
C LEU A 107 2.48 0.67 -36.67
N GLU A 108 2.35 1.83 -37.30
CA GLU A 108 1.71 3.02 -36.70
C GLU A 108 0.24 2.73 -36.32
N LYS A 109 -0.52 2.00 -37.16
CA LYS A 109 -1.88 1.57 -36.78
C LYS A 109 -1.88 0.59 -35.62
N GLN A 110 -0.92 -0.34 -35.59
CA GLN A 110 -0.76 -1.25 -34.46
C GLN A 110 -0.40 -0.51 -33.17
N GLU A 111 0.35 0.59 -33.24
CA GLU A 111 0.66 1.45 -32.10
C GLU A 111 -0.61 2.10 -31.53
N GLU A 112 -1.54 2.54 -32.38
CA GLU A 112 -2.85 3.03 -31.93
C GLU A 112 -3.65 1.93 -31.22
N GLU A 113 -3.63 0.69 -31.72
CA GLU A 113 -4.27 -0.44 -31.06
C GLU A 113 -3.63 -0.78 -29.71
N PHE A 114 -2.29 -0.72 -29.62
CA PHE A 114 -1.58 -0.89 -28.35
C PHE A 114 -1.97 0.19 -27.36
N LYS A 115 -2.03 1.46 -27.78
CA LYS A 115 -2.46 2.56 -26.92
C LYS A 115 -3.89 2.37 -26.40
N ARG A 116 -4.82 1.91 -27.26
CA ARG A 116 -6.19 1.58 -26.83
C ARG A 116 -6.21 0.46 -25.78
N LYS A 117 -5.42 -0.60 -25.98
CA LYS A 117 -5.29 -1.71 -25.01
C LYS A 117 -4.64 -1.26 -23.70
N GLU A 118 -3.66 -0.36 -23.75
CA GLU A 118 -3.03 0.23 -22.57
C GLU A 118 -4.04 1.04 -21.75
N ASP A 119 -4.85 1.88 -22.42
CA ASP A 119 -5.93 2.63 -21.76
C ASP A 119 -6.98 1.71 -21.14
N GLU A 120 -7.31 0.60 -21.80
CA GLU A 120 -8.22 -0.42 -21.25
C GLU A 120 -7.63 -1.11 -20.02
N LEU A 121 -6.34 -1.48 -20.06
CA LEU A 121 -5.64 -2.10 -18.94
C LEU A 121 -5.52 -1.13 -17.76
N ALA A 122 -5.20 0.15 -18.02
CA ALA A 122 -5.16 1.20 -17.01
C ALA A 122 -6.54 1.44 -16.36
N LYS A 123 -7.63 1.36 -17.15
CA LYS A 123 -9.00 1.42 -16.62
C LYS A 123 -9.31 0.21 -15.75
N LYS A 124 -8.94 -1.01 -16.18
CA LYS A 124 -9.08 -2.23 -15.37
C LYS A 124 -8.35 -2.07 -14.04
N GLU A 125 -7.10 -1.61 -14.06
CA GLU A 125 -6.31 -1.34 -12.85
C GLU A 125 -6.97 -0.31 -11.93
N ARG A 126 -7.50 0.78 -12.48
CA ARG A 126 -8.19 1.80 -11.69
C ARG A 126 -9.49 1.29 -11.06
N LEU A 127 -10.18 0.37 -11.73
CA LEU A 127 -11.41 -0.27 -11.26
C LEU A 127 -11.14 -1.46 -10.34
N GLN A 128 -9.89 -1.91 -10.20
CA GLN A 128 -9.57 -2.99 -9.28
C GLN A 128 -9.89 -2.57 -7.86
N PRO A 129 -10.51 -3.46 -7.07
CA PRO A 129 -10.86 -3.15 -5.70
C PRO A 129 -9.58 -2.99 -4.86
N LEU A 130 -9.63 -2.01 -3.96
CA LEU A 130 -8.59 -1.75 -2.99
C LEU A 130 -8.53 -2.89 -1.97
N ASN A 131 -7.35 -3.45 -1.78
CA ASN A 131 -7.05 -4.47 -0.79
C ASN A 131 -5.78 -4.09 0.00
N ILE A 132 -5.43 -4.91 1.00
CA ILE A 132 -4.27 -4.70 1.89
C ILE A 132 -2.97 -4.41 1.12
N ASP A 133 -2.76 -5.06 -0.03
CA ASP A 133 -1.53 -4.92 -0.84
C ASP A 133 -1.53 -3.64 -1.71
N THR A 134 -2.70 -3.05 -1.96
CA THR A 134 -2.87 -1.86 -2.83
C THR A 134 -3.11 -0.56 -2.06
N ILE A 135 -3.66 -0.64 -0.85
CA ILE A 135 -3.97 0.53 -0.01
C ILE A 135 -2.70 1.14 0.57
N GLY A 136 -1.72 0.31 0.94
CA GLY A 136 -0.49 0.78 1.56
C GLY A 136 0.60 -0.28 1.60
N ARG A 137 1.79 0.18 1.96
CA ARG A 137 2.97 -0.65 2.23
C ARG A 137 3.52 -0.32 3.60
N GLU A 138 4.21 -1.26 4.23
CA GLU A 138 4.86 -1.03 5.52
C GLU A 138 5.86 0.13 5.41
N GLY A 139 5.59 1.24 6.10
CA GLY A 139 6.45 2.42 6.08
C GLY A 139 7.49 2.44 7.20
N PHE A 140 7.13 1.91 8.38
CA PHE A 140 7.98 1.88 9.56
C PHE A 140 7.60 0.70 10.45
N SER A 141 8.60 -0.07 10.89
CA SER A 141 8.43 -1.23 11.77
C SER A 141 9.42 -1.17 12.92
N LYS A 142 8.94 -1.13 14.16
CA LYS A 142 9.79 -1.12 15.36
C LYS A 142 9.12 -1.90 16.48
N SER A 143 9.77 -2.97 16.92
CA SER A 143 9.37 -3.73 18.11
C SER A 143 10.26 -3.36 19.31
N ARG A 144 9.67 -3.32 20.50
CA ARG A 144 10.38 -3.19 21.78
C ARG A 144 9.76 -4.15 22.77
N ILE A 145 10.55 -5.11 23.23
CA ILE A 145 10.13 -6.03 24.29
C ILE A 145 10.57 -5.41 25.62
N ASN A 146 9.63 -5.21 26.54
CA ASN A 146 9.96 -4.76 27.89
C ASN A 146 10.50 -5.95 28.69
N LYS A 147 11.82 -6.14 28.66
CA LYS A 147 12.48 -7.17 29.46
C LYS A 147 12.42 -6.76 30.93
N ILE A 148 11.86 -7.60 31.79
CA ILE A 148 11.94 -7.44 33.24
C ILE A 148 13.41 -7.67 33.62
N GLU A 149 14.02 -6.72 34.31
CA GLU A 149 15.37 -6.92 34.86
C GLU A 149 15.33 -8.09 35.86
N PRO A 150 16.32 -9.01 35.82
CA PRO A 150 16.36 -10.09 36.80
C PRO A 150 16.37 -9.49 38.20
N ALA A 151 15.52 -10.04 39.09
CA ALA A 151 15.48 -9.60 40.47
C ALA A 151 16.90 -9.60 41.06
N PRO A 152 17.31 -8.56 41.79
CA PRO A 152 18.63 -8.52 42.39
C PRO A 152 18.83 -9.77 43.27
N PRO A 153 20.04 -10.35 43.31
CA PRO A 153 20.32 -11.62 43.99
C PRO A 153 20.03 -11.56 45.50
N ASN A 154 19.95 -10.35 46.06
CA ASN A 154 19.49 -10.11 47.41
C ASN A 154 18.22 -9.24 47.34
N PRO A 155 17.09 -9.65 47.94
CA PRO A 155 16.00 -8.72 48.18
C PRO A 155 16.53 -7.63 49.11
N VAL A 156 16.70 -6.42 48.57
CA VAL A 156 16.87 -5.22 49.40
C VAL A 156 15.58 -5.06 50.21
N ASP A 157 15.71 -5.06 51.52
CA ASP A 157 14.66 -4.75 52.47
C ASP A 157 14.11 -3.34 52.21
N ASP A 158 12.81 -3.15 52.46
CA ASP A 158 12.12 -1.89 52.12
C ASP A 158 12.76 -0.66 52.80
N GLU A 159 13.39 -0.87 53.97
CA GLU A 159 14.12 0.18 54.70
C GLU A 159 15.41 0.61 53.97
N THR A 160 16.27 -0.33 53.53
CA THR A 160 17.50 0.02 52.81
C THR A 160 17.21 0.65 51.45
N LYS A 161 16.17 0.17 50.76
CA LYS A 161 15.73 0.76 49.49
C LYS A 161 15.20 2.18 49.67
N ALA A 162 14.48 2.46 50.76
CA ALA A 162 14.03 3.80 51.09
C ALA A 162 15.21 4.73 51.44
N GLU A 163 16.21 4.25 52.18
CA GLU A 163 17.41 5.01 52.51
C GLU A 163 18.25 5.35 51.26
N GLU A 164 18.41 4.39 50.35
CA GLU A 164 19.09 4.60 49.05
C GLU A 164 18.34 5.61 48.17
N MET A 165 17.01 5.52 48.10
CA MET A 165 16.20 6.51 47.38
C MET A 165 16.28 7.90 47.99
N ILE A 166 16.23 8.01 49.33
CA ILE A 166 16.37 9.28 50.03
C ILE A 166 17.76 9.88 49.77
N THR A 167 18.81 9.06 49.81
CA THR A 167 20.18 9.54 49.52
C THR A 167 20.39 9.90 48.04
N GLU A 168 19.71 9.25 47.11
CA GLU A 168 19.75 9.60 45.70
C GLU A 168 18.94 10.87 45.36
N LEU A 169 17.87 11.15 46.11
CA LEU A 169 17.10 12.40 45.96
C LEU A 169 17.82 13.62 46.58
N LEU A 170 18.83 13.40 47.42
CA LEU A 170 19.64 14.50 47.96
C LEU A 170 20.58 15.08 46.89
N PRO A 171 20.76 16.41 46.85
CA PRO A 171 21.67 17.08 45.93
C PRO A 171 23.10 16.58 46.15
N ALA A 172 23.88 16.47 45.07
CA ALA A 172 25.24 15.92 45.09
C ALA A 172 26.18 16.60 46.11
N SER A 173 25.90 17.84 46.50
CA SER A 173 26.66 18.58 47.53
C SER A 173 26.45 18.06 48.96
N VAL A 174 25.38 17.30 49.21
CA VAL A 174 25.01 16.76 50.53
C VAL A 174 25.26 15.25 50.61
N ARG A 175 25.44 14.58 49.47
CA ARG A 175 25.81 13.15 49.41
C ARG A 175 27.22 12.97 49.99
N ARG A 176 27.33 12.45 51.22
CA ARG A 176 28.63 12.10 51.82
C ARG A 176 29.23 10.94 51.04
N THR A 177 30.47 11.06 50.56
CA THR A 177 31.17 9.93 49.97
C THR A 177 31.33 8.83 51.01
N PRO A 178 31.15 7.54 50.64
CA PRO A 178 31.31 6.47 51.59
C PRO A 178 32.78 6.45 52.06
N VAL A 179 32.99 6.70 53.35
CA VAL A 179 34.29 6.48 53.99
C VAL A 179 34.59 4.99 53.86
N LYS A 180 35.62 4.63 53.08
CA LYS A 180 36.11 3.25 53.03
C LYS A 180 36.40 2.80 54.47
N LYS A 181 35.62 1.85 54.99
CA LYS A 181 35.90 1.23 56.30
C LYS A 181 37.33 0.67 56.26
N PRO A 182 38.18 0.95 57.26
CA PRO A 182 39.52 0.39 57.29
C PRO A 182 39.42 -1.13 57.36
N VAL A 183 40.10 -1.80 56.45
CA VAL A 183 40.27 -3.26 56.47
C VAL A 183 40.99 -3.59 57.78
N GLY A 184 40.33 -4.38 58.64
CA GLY A 184 40.87 -4.75 59.93
C GLY A 184 42.25 -5.39 59.78
N VAL A 185 43.24 -4.82 60.47
CA VAL A 185 44.56 -5.43 60.63
C VAL A 185 44.38 -6.66 61.50
N GLY A 186 44.64 -7.84 60.94
CA GLY A 186 44.64 -9.09 61.69
C GLY A 186 45.69 -9.03 62.81
N LEU A 187 45.28 -9.35 64.03
CA LEU A 187 46.20 -9.72 65.11
C LEU A 187 46.49 -11.22 65.02
N LEU A 188 47.78 -11.54 65.14
CA LEU A 188 48.41 -12.85 65.24
C LEU A 188 47.80 -13.73 66.34
#